data_AF-A0A2D6EYD1-F1
#
_entry.id   AF-A0A2D6EYD1-F1
#
_cell.length_a   1.000
_cell.length_b   1.000
_cell.length_c   1.000
_cell.angle_alpha   90.00
_cell.angle_beta   90.00
_cell.angle_gamma   90.00
#
_symmetry.space_group_name_H-M   'P 1'
#
loop_
_entity.id
_entity.type
_entity.pdbx_description
1 polymer ?
#
loop_
_entity_poly.entity_id
_entity_poly.type
_entity_poly.pdbx_seq_one_letter_code
_entity_poly.pdbx_strand_id
1 'polypeptide(L)'
;MDWQAVFERVAQLQGLPHKTKEDLIKVKEQLDDLVTLLSQDDTGTGENLNKAAIDFQTYLGHLLKGTYGMFQRMGVGRMLKQLGRKVEDLNAMSRRDFLKSAAAAAMAPYVKLPQNKKTIGHQILDIEAPIHGGKTPQEAYDRLDQFIKKVGEQLKNYPKKYHTSPKHMLTNIHRCIMMEGYTNIKSQDFFSVGLITKKKDCDVGSMLFVSAAQVYGFPILAVMMPGHLFVTWGDTLDICWETTTSFSKAMETKESQLRSYRQSTKLLRSKTYMRALSNDELLSYYHANVANKIIGKEGMLSLADEYSKKSLELGPNMIQSYMVRLNIMHRHYKKDIAHRPELITVYKKALTLDQAAVDPQTRGLHHNLAIVLTYRISWGNAKKIDFEEMKTRAQAEPMKEEFSEARKHMAASSPIDKDGWQEMFIISGVLGDTDGARRAIRHLRGVTMGEFKFWVPA
;
A
#
# COMPACT_ATOMS: atom_id res chain seq x y z
N MET A 1 29.53 -24.32 14.31
CA MET A 1 29.00 -24.75 13.00
C MET A 1 29.98 -25.71 12.37
N ASP A 2 29.52 -26.88 11.93
CA ASP A 2 30.33 -27.80 11.14
C ASP A 2 30.41 -27.28 9.70
N TRP A 3 31.44 -26.46 9.45
CA TRP A 3 31.67 -25.88 8.13
C TRP A 3 31.99 -26.92 7.07
N GLN A 4 32.52 -28.10 7.46
CA GLN A 4 32.77 -29.17 6.52
C GLN A 4 31.45 -29.71 5.95
N ALA A 5 30.45 -29.94 6.80
CA ALA A 5 29.11 -30.34 6.36
C ALA A 5 28.44 -29.29 5.45
N VAL A 6 28.63 -27.99 5.75
CA VAL A 6 28.15 -26.89 4.89
C VAL A 6 28.84 -26.94 3.52
N PHE A 7 30.16 -27.08 3.48
CA PHE A 7 30.92 -27.15 2.23
C PHE A 7 30.60 -28.41 1.43
N GLU A 8 30.41 -29.56 2.07
CA GLU A 8 29.99 -30.80 1.42
C GLU A 8 28.59 -30.67 0.80
N ARG A 9 27.65 -29.98 1.48
CA ARG A 9 26.29 -29.76 0.94
C ARG A 9 26.29 -28.76 -0.23
N VAL A 10 27.13 -27.74 -0.16
CA VAL A 10 27.38 -26.83 -1.28
C VAL A 10 28.01 -27.58 -2.46
N ALA A 11 28.96 -28.50 -2.22
CA ALA A 11 29.56 -29.34 -3.26
C ALA A 11 28.54 -30.31 -3.89
N GLN A 12 27.60 -30.86 -3.11
CA GLN A 12 26.51 -31.68 -3.65
C GLN A 12 25.55 -30.86 -4.52
N LEU A 13 25.24 -29.63 -4.12
CA LEU A 13 24.48 -28.67 -4.94
C LEU A 13 25.16 -28.38 -6.29
N GLN A 14 26.50 -28.36 -6.34
CA GLN A 14 27.27 -28.15 -7.58
C GLN A 14 27.07 -29.27 -8.62
N GLY A 15 26.82 -30.50 -8.15
CA GLY A 15 26.67 -31.67 -9.02
C GLY A 15 25.28 -31.85 -9.62
N LEU A 16 24.30 -31.03 -9.23
CA LEU A 16 22.91 -31.23 -9.64
C LEU A 16 22.61 -30.59 -11.01
N PRO A 17 21.90 -31.32 -11.90
CA PRO A 17 21.36 -30.74 -13.11
C PRO A 17 20.33 -29.65 -12.77
N HIS A 18 20.06 -28.74 -13.72
CA HIS A 18 19.18 -27.57 -13.54
C HIS A 18 18.33 -27.28 -14.79
N LYS A 19 18.03 -28.30 -15.59
CA LYS A 19 17.36 -28.14 -16.90
C LYS A 19 15.88 -28.47 -16.86
N THR A 20 15.44 -29.27 -15.89
CA THR A 20 14.06 -29.75 -15.78
C THR A 20 13.36 -29.25 -14.51
N LYS A 21 12.06 -29.48 -14.40
CA LYS A 21 11.30 -29.11 -13.20
C LYS A 21 11.74 -29.96 -11.99
N GLU A 22 11.98 -31.23 -12.22
CA GLU A 22 12.45 -32.20 -11.24
C GLU A 22 13.87 -31.84 -10.74
N ASP A 23 14.71 -31.30 -11.62
CA ASP A 23 16.03 -30.75 -11.27
C ASP A 23 15.90 -29.55 -10.31
N LEU A 24 14.99 -28.62 -10.60
CA LEU A 24 14.78 -27.44 -9.76
C LEU A 24 14.17 -27.80 -8.39
N ILE A 25 13.35 -28.85 -8.31
CA ILE A 25 12.84 -29.39 -7.04
C ILE A 25 14.01 -29.91 -6.19
N LYS A 26 14.92 -30.68 -6.79
CA LYS A 26 16.11 -31.20 -6.09
C LYS A 26 17.04 -30.08 -5.64
N VAL A 27 17.26 -29.06 -6.47
CA VAL A 27 18.06 -27.87 -6.09
C VAL A 27 17.41 -27.14 -4.92
N LYS A 28 16.08 -26.99 -4.93
CA LYS A 28 15.33 -26.37 -3.83
C LYS A 28 15.45 -27.17 -2.53
N GLU A 29 15.27 -28.49 -2.57
CA GLU A 29 15.39 -29.36 -1.39
C GLU A 29 16.78 -29.25 -0.76
N GLN A 30 17.82 -29.23 -1.58
CA GLN A 30 19.20 -29.09 -1.10
C GLN A 30 19.53 -27.68 -0.57
N LEU A 31 18.90 -26.64 -1.14
CA LEU A 31 18.95 -25.29 -0.58
C LEU A 31 18.22 -25.19 0.76
N ASP A 32 17.07 -25.84 0.90
CA ASP A 32 16.31 -25.87 2.16
C ASP A 32 17.09 -26.61 3.25
N ASP A 33 17.79 -27.69 2.90
CA ASP A 33 18.70 -28.40 3.81
C ASP A 33 19.90 -27.54 4.21
N LEU A 34 20.50 -26.82 3.25
CA LEU A 34 21.60 -25.89 3.52
C LEU A 34 21.14 -24.73 4.44
N VAL A 35 19.95 -24.19 4.20
CA VAL A 35 19.33 -23.17 5.06
C VAL A 35 19.08 -23.73 6.46
N THR A 36 18.65 -24.98 6.58
CA THR A 36 18.44 -25.66 7.86
C THR A 36 19.76 -25.83 8.61
N LEU A 37 20.82 -26.29 7.94
CA LEU A 37 22.16 -26.45 8.49
C LEU A 37 22.76 -25.11 8.94
N LEU A 38 22.55 -24.06 8.15
CA LEU A 38 22.94 -22.70 8.50
C LEU A 38 22.12 -22.14 9.68
N SER A 39 20.90 -22.62 9.89
CA SER A 39 20.00 -22.16 10.97
C SER A 39 20.22 -22.88 12.30
N GLN A 40 21.04 -23.94 12.35
CA GLN A 40 21.28 -24.75 13.55
C GLN A 40 22.36 -24.18 14.49
N ASP A 41 22.95 -23.02 14.19
CA ASP A 41 23.98 -22.41 15.04
C ASP A 41 23.64 -20.95 15.39
N ASP A 42 23.36 -20.71 16.67
CA ASP A 42 23.06 -19.41 17.28
C ASP A 42 24.34 -18.62 17.67
N THR A 43 25.54 -19.17 17.44
CA THR A 43 26.79 -18.58 17.97
C THR A 43 27.63 -17.81 16.94
N GLY A 44 27.15 -17.68 15.69
CA GLY A 44 27.88 -16.97 14.65
C GLY A 44 27.87 -15.45 14.85
N THR A 45 29.03 -14.86 15.11
CA THR A 45 29.20 -13.39 15.09
C THR A 45 28.81 -12.82 13.71
N GLY A 46 28.35 -11.56 13.67
CA GLY A 46 28.01 -10.88 12.40
C GLY A 46 29.15 -10.88 11.37
N GLU A 47 30.39 -10.99 11.84
CA GLU A 47 31.60 -11.11 11.04
C GLU A 47 31.68 -12.45 10.27
N ASN A 48 31.29 -13.55 10.91
CA ASN A 48 31.22 -14.87 10.28
C ASN A 48 30.09 -14.94 9.24
N LEU A 49 28.96 -14.27 9.49
CA LEU A 49 27.86 -14.15 8.53
C LEU A 49 28.29 -13.32 7.30
N ASN A 50 29.00 -12.21 7.53
CA ASN A 50 29.52 -11.37 6.46
C ASN A 50 30.54 -12.13 5.60
N LYS A 51 31.44 -12.90 6.23
CA LYS A 51 32.39 -13.77 5.53
C LYS A 51 31.68 -14.84 4.70
N ALA A 52 30.68 -15.53 5.26
CA ALA A 52 29.90 -16.52 4.53
C ALA A 52 29.13 -15.91 3.34
N ALA A 53 28.62 -14.68 3.47
CA ALA A 53 27.99 -13.95 2.37
C ALA A 53 29.00 -13.58 1.26
N ILE A 54 30.22 -13.19 1.63
CA ILE A 54 31.32 -12.89 0.70
C ILE A 54 31.80 -14.16 -0.02
N ASP A 55 31.91 -15.28 0.68
CA ASP A 55 32.30 -16.57 0.11
C ASP A 55 31.23 -17.08 -0.87
N PHE A 56 29.95 -16.96 -0.49
CA PHE A 56 28.82 -17.25 -1.38
C PHE A 56 28.77 -16.31 -2.61
N GLN A 57 29.10 -15.03 -2.43
CA GLN A 57 29.23 -14.05 -3.53
C GLN A 57 30.35 -14.43 -4.50
N THR A 58 31.51 -14.82 -3.97
CA THR A 58 32.67 -15.24 -4.77
C THR A 58 32.31 -16.49 -5.59
N TYR A 59 31.61 -17.43 -4.95
CA TYR A 59 31.10 -18.64 -5.57
C TYR A 59 30.08 -18.39 -6.70
N LEU A 60 29.06 -17.55 -6.47
CA LEU A 60 28.13 -17.14 -7.55
C LEU A 60 28.87 -16.44 -8.70
N GLY A 61 29.90 -15.65 -8.40
CA GLY A 61 30.78 -15.03 -9.39
C GLY A 61 31.57 -16.02 -10.23
N HIS A 62 31.97 -17.16 -9.66
CA HIS A 62 32.64 -18.25 -10.36
C HIS A 62 31.68 -19.11 -11.20
N LEU A 63 30.50 -19.45 -10.66
CA LEU A 63 29.46 -20.24 -11.35
C LEU A 63 28.90 -19.53 -12.60
N LEU A 64 28.80 -18.21 -12.55
CA LEU A 64 28.24 -17.38 -13.62
C LEU A 64 29.31 -16.88 -14.61
N LYS A 65 30.57 -17.30 -14.42
CA LYS A 65 31.71 -16.94 -15.27
C LYS A 65 31.68 -17.77 -16.55
N GLY A 66 31.14 -17.17 -17.62
CA GLY A 66 31.13 -17.76 -18.97
C GLY A 66 29.76 -17.77 -19.64
N THR A 67 28.66 -17.55 -18.91
CA THR A 67 27.31 -17.66 -19.50
C THR A 67 26.56 -16.34 -19.63
N TYR A 68 26.75 -15.32 -18.79
CA TYR A 68 26.12 -14.00 -19.02
C TYR A 68 26.90 -12.87 -18.35
N GLY A 69 27.55 -12.01 -19.14
CA GLY A 69 28.36 -10.86 -18.71
C GLY A 69 27.61 -9.72 -17.98
N MET A 70 26.35 -9.93 -17.59
CA MET A 70 25.47 -8.93 -16.97
C MET A 70 25.57 -8.91 -15.43
N PHE A 71 26.08 -9.98 -14.80
CA PHE A 71 26.14 -10.10 -13.34
C PHE A 71 27.28 -9.31 -12.68
N GLN A 72 28.32 -8.90 -13.41
CA GLN A 72 29.49 -8.24 -12.82
C GLN A 72 29.27 -6.81 -12.31
N ARG A 73 28.15 -6.14 -12.62
CA ARG A 73 28.03 -4.70 -12.36
C ARG A 73 26.88 -4.22 -11.47
N MET A 74 25.87 -5.03 -11.11
CA MET A 74 24.73 -4.50 -10.34
C MET A 74 24.08 -5.36 -9.25
N GLY A 75 24.36 -6.67 -9.08
CA GLY A 75 23.49 -7.52 -8.26
C GLY A 75 23.65 -7.44 -6.74
N VAL A 76 24.88 -7.51 -6.21
CA VAL A 76 25.10 -7.84 -4.78
C VAL A 76 25.89 -6.75 -4.04
N GLY A 77 26.82 -6.07 -4.70
CA GLY A 77 27.59 -4.97 -4.09
C GLY A 77 26.73 -3.75 -3.71
N ARG A 78 25.64 -3.46 -4.42
CA ARG A 78 24.67 -2.42 -4.02
C ARG A 78 23.76 -2.87 -2.88
N MET A 79 23.36 -4.14 -2.88
CA MET A 79 22.62 -4.78 -1.78
C MET A 79 23.43 -4.66 -0.48
N LEU A 80 24.72 -5.04 -0.52
CA LEU A 80 25.64 -4.92 0.63
C LEU A 80 25.96 -3.47 1.00
N LYS A 81 26.03 -2.53 0.04
CA LYS A 81 26.22 -1.09 0.33
C LYS A 81 24.99 -0.45 0.97
N GLN A 82 23.78 -0.99 0.74
CA GLN A 82 22.57 -0.62 1.47
C GLN A 82 22.47 -1.32 2.83
N LEU A 83 22.92 -2.57 2.93
CA LEU A 83 22.99 -3.35 4.18
C LEU A 83 24.03 -2.80 5.17
N GLY A 84 25.21 -2.38 4.69
CA GLY A 84 26.24 -1.73 5.50
C GLY A 84 25.86 -0.31 5.98
N ARG A 85 24.83 0.31 5.40
CA ARG A 85 24.24 1.57 5.90
C ARG A 85 23.17 1.35 6.98
N LYS A 86 22.84 0.09 7.30
CA LYS A 86 21.77 -0.32 8.22
C LYS A 86 22.20 -1.46 9.15
N VAL A 87 23.44 -1.43 9.61
CA VAL A 87 24.02 -2.46 10.51
C VAL A 87 23.17 -2.65 11.78
N GLU A 88 22.50 -1.60 12.25
CA GLU A 88 21.60 -1.65 13.40
C GLU A 88 20.27 -2.40 13.11
N ASP A 89 19.72 -2.27 11.90
CA ASP A 89 18.49 -2.99 11.49
C ASP A 89 18.75 -4.49 11.23
N LEU A 90 19.97 -4.84 10.81
CA LEU A 90 20.39 -6.22 10.57
C LEU A 90 20.49 -7.05 11.86
N ASN A 91 20.81 -6.40 12.97
CA ASN A 91 20.82 -7.05 14.29
C ASN A 91 19.40 -7.31 14.84
N ALA A 92 18.38 -6.65 14.30
CA ALA A 92 16.98 -6.80 14.72
C ALA A 92 16.16 -7.75 13.84
N MET A 93 16.65 -8.08 12.64
CA MET A 93 15.97 -8.97 11.70
C MET A 93 16.33 -10.43 11.99
N SER A 94 15.32 -11.30 12.08
CA SER A 94 15.60 -12.74 12.22
C SER A 94 16.37 -13.24 11.00
N ARG A 95 17.37 -14.09 11.22
CA ARG A 95 18.20 -14.68 10.15
C ARG A 95 17.36 -15.37 9.06
N ARG A 96 16.20 -15.92 9.43
CA ARG A 96 15.22 -16.52 8.52
C ARG A 96 14.54 -15.49 7.61
N ASP A 97 14.17 -14.34 8.15
CA ASP A 97 13.53 -13.26 7.38
C ASP A 97 14.54 -12.60 6.44
N PHE A 98 15.79 -12.46 6.88
CA PHE A 98 16.90 -12.00 6.04
C PHE A 98 17.08 -12.89 4.80
N LEU A 99 17.17 -14.21 4.99
CA LEU A 99 17.35 -15.16 3.88
C LEU A 99 16.12 -15.19 2.95
N LYS A 100 14.90 -15.07 3.48
CA LYS A 100 13.68 -14.96 2.67
C LYS A 100 13.65 -13.69 1.83
N SER A 101 14.00 -12.54 2.41
CA SER A 101 14.04 -11.26 1.69
C SER A 101 15.15 -11.23 0.64
N ALA A 102 16.33 -11.79 0.93
CA ALA A 102 17.41 -11.92 -0.04
C ALA A 102 17.04 -12.86 -1.20
N ALA A 103 16.41 -14.00 -0.92
CA ALA A 103 15.92 -14.91 -1.94
C ALA A 103 14.79 -14.29 -2.77
N ALA A 104 13.83 -13.61 -2.15
CA ALA A 104 12.75 -12.92 -2.85
C ALA A 104 13.28 -11.78 -3.74
N ALA A 105 14.24 -10.98 -3.26
CA ALA A 105 14.86 -9.90 -4.03
C ALA A 105 15.72 -10.44 -5.18
N ALA A 106 16.43 -11.55 -4.96
CA ALA A 106 17.20 -12.24 -6.00
C ALA A 106 16.31 -12.88 -7.06
N MET A 107 15.08 -13.28 -6.71
CA MET A 107 14.13 -13.97 -7.60
C MET A 107 13.08 -13.03 -8.23
N ALA A 108 12.83 -11.85 -7.66
CA ALA A 108 11.85 -10.88 -8.14
C ALA A 108 12.00 -10.48 -9.63
N PRO A 109 13.22 -10.39 -10.21
CA PRO A 109 13.39 -10.14 -11.65
C PRO A 109 13.14 -11.37 -12.55
N TYR A 110 12.90 -12.57 -11.98
CA TYR A 110 13.02 -13.82 -12.71
C TYR A 110 11.79 -14.74 -12.66
N VAL A 111 10.74 -14.39 -11.91
CA VAL A 111 9.48 -15.14 -11.98
C VAL A 111 8.66 -14.64 -13.18
N LYS A 112 8.99 -15.14 -14.38
CA LYS A 112 7.99 -15.15 -15.45
C LYS A 112 6.81 -15.96 -14.95
N LEU A 113 5.62 -15.38 -14.93
CA LEU A 113 4.43 -16.19 -14.78
C LEU A 113 4.43 -17.24 -15.90
N PRO A 114 4.21 -18.54 -15.61
CA PRO A 114 3.89 -19.51 -16.64
C PRO A 114 2.78 -18.94 -17.52
N GLN A 115 2.81 -19.21 -18.82
CA GLN A 115 1.88 -18.60 -19.80
C GLN A 115 0.39 -18.81 -19.48
N ASN A 116 0.05 -19.66 -18.51
CA ASN A 116 -1.31 -19.97 -18.07
C ASN A 116 -1.66 -19.45 -16.67
N LYS A 117 -0.80 -18.67 -16.01
CA LYS A 117 -1.14 -18.06 -14.71
C LYS A 117 -1.79 -16.69 -14.89
N LYS A 118 -2.93 -16.49 -14.23
CA LYS A 118 -3.62 -15.19 -14.11
C LYS A 118 -2.67 -14.12 -13.57
N THR A 119 -2.59 -12.97 -14.26
CA THR A 119 -1.90 -11.77 -13.77
C THR A 119 -2.73 -11.07 -12.68
N ILE A 120 -2.17 -10.04 -12.06
CA ILE A 120 -2.90 -9.18 -11.12
C ILE A 120 -4.13 -8.54 -11.79
N GLY A 121 -4.03 -8.14 -13.06
CA GLY A 121 -5.16 -7.59 -13.81
C GLY A 121 -6.30 -8.60 -13.95
N HIS A 122 -5.99 -9.88 -14.17
CA HIS A 122 -6.99 -10.95 -14.19
C HIS A 122 -7.66 -11.15 -12.83
N GLN A 123 -6.87 -11.10 -11.76
CA GLN A 123 -7.39 -11.20 -10.39
C GLN A 123 -8.28 -10.00 -10.03
N ILE A 124 -7.92 -8.80 -10.48
CA ILE A 124 -8.76 -7.59 -10.33
C ILE A 124 -10.07 -7.75 -11.09
N LEU A 125 -10.05 -8.33 -12.30
CA LEU A 125 -11.28 -8.67 -13.00
C LEU A 125 -12.13 -9.67 -12.19
N ASP A 126 -11.53 -10.67 -11.55
CA ASP A 126 -12.27 -11.58 -10.65
C ASP A 126 -12.88 -10.84 -9.45
N ILE A 127 -12.17 -9.85 -8.87
CA ILE A 127 -12.65 -8.99 -7.77
C ILE A 127 -13.90 -8.22 -8.17
N GLU A 128 -14.01 -7.78 -9.42
CA GLU A 128 -15.17 -6.99 -9.91
C GLU A 128 -16.41 -7.83 -10.21
N ALA A 129 -16.32 -9.17 -10.23
CA ALA A 129 -17.40 -10.04 -10.69
C ALA A 129 -18.73 -9.85 -9.94
N PRO A 130 -18.78 -9.73 -8.60
CA PRO A 130 -20.03 -9.44 -7.87
C PRO A 130 -20.75 -8.16 -8.30
N ILE A 131 -20.02 -7.17 -8.81
CA ILE A 131 -20.59 -5.89 -9.29
C ILE A 131 -21.33 -6.06 -10.62
N HIS A 132 -20.94 -7.09 -11.38
CA HIS A 132 -21.50 -7.44 -12.69
C HIS A 132 -22.48 -8.62 -12.60
N GLY A 133 -23.18 -8.77 -11.47
CA GLY A 133 -24.12 -9.88 -11.27
C GLY A 133 -23.45 -11.24 -11.07
N GLY A 134 -22.24 -11.25 -10.51
CA GLY A 134 -21.48 -12.46 -10.16
C GLY A 134 -20.49 -12.93 -11.23
N LYS A 135 -20.44 -12.28 -12.40
CA LYS A 135 -19.48 -12.62 -13.46
C LYS A 135 -18.98 -11.38 -14.19
N THR A 136 -17.66 -11.17 -14.18
CA THR A 136 -17.04 -10.11 -14.98
C THR A 136 -17.18 -10.41 -16.47
N PRO A 137 -17.49 -9.42 -17.33
CA PRO A 137 -17.65 -9.64 -18.76
C PRO A 137 -16.42 -10.31 -19.39
N GLN A 138 -16.63 -11.38 -20.16
CA GLN A 138 -15.54 -12.12 -20.81
C GLN A 138 -14.70 -11.21 -21.71
N GLU A 139 -15.35 -10.23 -22.38
CA GLU A 139 -14.65 -9.24 -23.20
C GLU A 139 -13.52 -8.53 -22.44
N ALA A 140 -13.68 -8.24 -21.14
CA ALA A 140 -12.63 -7.60 -20.36
C ALA A 140 -11.37 -8.46 -20.25
N TYR A 141 -11.51 -9.78 -20.04
CA TYR A 141 -10.39 -10.71 -20.03
C TYR A 141 -9.73 -10.79 -21.40
N ASP A 142 -10.53 -10.94 -22.46
CA ASP A 142 -10.03 -11.06 -23.82
C ASP A 142 -9.24 -9.81 -24.25
N ARG A 143 -9.71 -8.61 -23.84
CA ARG A 143 -9.01 -7.33 -24.07
C ARG A 143 -7.68 -7.26 -23.34
N LEU A 144 -7.63 -7.72 -22.09
CA LEU A 144 -6.39 -7.75 -21.31
C LEU A 144 -5.36 -8.70 -21.93
N ASP A 145 -5.79 -9.91 -22.30
CA ASP A 145 -4.94 -10.91 -22.93
C ASP A 145 -4.43 -10.45 -24.31
N GLN A 146 -5.31 -9.85 -25.12
CA GLN A 146 -4.93 -9.26 -26.40
C GLN A 146 -3.86 -8.18 -26.22
N PHE A 147 -4.05 -7.29 -25.24
CA PHE A 147 -3.08 -6.24 -24.92
C PHE A 147 -1.72 -6.84 -24.50
N ILE A 148 -1.71 -7.79 -23.57
CA ILE A 148 -0.49 -8.45 -23.10
C ILE A 148 0.23 -9.14 -24.25
N LYS A 149 -0.51 -9.87 -25.11
CA LYS A 149 0.04 -10.53 -26.30
C LYS A 149 0.71 -9.52 -27.24
N LYS A 150 0.03 -8.39 -27.52
CA LYS A 150 0.57 -7.32 -28.38
C LYS A 150 1.86 -6.73 -27.82
N VAL A 151 1.96 -6.54 -26.49
CA VAL A 151 3.22 -6.11 -25.86
C VAL A 151 4.35 -7.10 -26.18
N GLY A 152 4.10 -8.41 -26.07
CA GLY A 152 5.06 -9.45 -26.41
C GLY A 152 5.47 -9.45 -27.87
N GLU A 153 4.53 -9.24 -28.79
CA GLU A 153 4.81 -9.12 -30.22
C GLU A 153 5.68 -7.91 -30.51
N GLN A 154 5.38 -6.75 -29.91
CA GLN A 154 6.23 -5.56 -30.07
C GLN A 154 7.63 -5.79 -29.52
N LEU A 155 7.77 -6.47 -28.37
CA LEU A 155 9.08 -6.78 -27.77
C LEU A 155 10.00 -7.63 -28.65
N LYS A 156 9.45 -8.50 -29.51
CA LYS A 156 10.23 -9.30 -30.47
C LYS A 156 10.96 -8.41 -31.49
N ASN A 157 10.41 -7.23 -31.78
CA ASN A 157 11.01 -6.28 -32.72
C ASN A 157 12.12 -5.44 -32.08
N TYR A 158 12.29 -5.49 -30.76
CA TYR A 158 13.36 -4.76 -30.07
C TYR A 158 14.60 -5.63 -29.90
N PRO A 159 15.80 -5.08 -30.17
CA PRO A 159 17.05 -5.71 -29.76
C PRO A 159 17.06 -6.10 -28.28
N LYS A 160 17.53 -7.31 -27.96
CA LYS A 160 17.60 -7.83 -26.57
C LYS A 160 18.29 -6.88 -25.59
N LYS A 161 19.25 -6.07 -26.05
CA LYS A 161 19.93 -5.05 -25.23
C LYS A 161 19.00 -4.00 -24.62
N TYR A 162 17.81 -3.81 -25.20
CA TYR A 162 16.81 -2.87 -24.67
C TYR A 162 15.84 -3.50 -23.70
N HIS A 163 15.78 -4.83 -23.58
CA HIS A 163 14.87 -5.52 -22.67
C HIS A 163 15.19 -5.25 -21.19
N THR A 164 16.41 -4.82 -20.90
CA THR A 164 16.84 -4.39 -19.56
C THR A 164 16.82 -2.87 -19.38
N SER A 165 16.42 -2.11 -20.39
CA SER A 165 16.36 -0.65 -20.33
C SER A 165 14.98 -0.21 -19.83
N PRO A 166 14.88 0.37 -18.62
CA PRO A 166 13.60 0.78 -18.04
C PRO A 166 12.80 1.69 -18.97
N LYS A 167 13.49 2.71 -19.50
CA LYS A 167 12.91 3.69 -20.42
C LYS A 167 12.30 3.00 -21.63
N HIS A 168 13.05 2.12 -22.32
CA HIS A 168 12.54 1.47 -23.52
C HIS A 168 11.35 0.54 -23.24
N MET A 169 11.37 -0.21 -22.13
CA MET A 169 10.28 -1.10 -21.78
C MET A 169 9.01 -0.34 -21.40
N LEU A 170 9.11 0.68 -20.55
CA LEU A 170 7.98 1.53 -20.18
C LEU A 170 7.42 2.28 -21.41
N THR A 171 8.30 2.79 -22.28
CA THR A 171 7.92 3.42 -23.56
C THR A 171 7.14 2.45 -24.44
N ASN A 172 7.62 1.21 -24.56
CA ASN A 172 7.02 0.23 -25.44
C ASN A 172 5.63 -0.18 -24.94
N ILE A 173 5.47 -0.41 -23.64
CA ILE A 173 4.16 -0.70 -23.03
C ILE A 173 3.22 0.49 -23.25
N HIS A 174 3.66 1.72 -22.96
CA HIS A 174 2.86 2.91 -23.21
C HIS A 174 2.41 3.03 -24.67
N ARG A 175 3.33 2.79 -25.63
CA ARG A 175 3.01 2.80 -27.06
C ARG A 175 1.96 1.74 -27.40
N CYS A 176 2.05 0.54 -26.83
CA CYS A 176 1.04 -0.49 -27.02
C CYS A 176 -0.35 -0.03 -26.53
N ILE A 177 -0.41 0.63 -25.37
CA ILE A 177 -1.64 1.22 -24.83
C ILE A 177 -2.22 2.25 -25.81
N MET A 178 -1.40 3.15 -26.35
CA MET A 178 -1.84 4.14 -27.34
C MET A 178 -2.29 3.49 -28.66
N MET A 179 -1.58 2.46 -29.14
CA MET A 179 -1.93 1.72 -30.35
C MET A 179 -3.20 0.87 -30.19
N GLU A 180 -3.57 0.53 -28.95
CA GLU A 180 -4.88 -0.06 -28.66
C GLU A 180 -6.00 0.98 -28.66
N GLY A 181 -5.69 2.28 -28.74
CA GLY A 181 -6.67 3.36 -28.78
C GLY A 181 -7.18 3.79 -27.40
N TYR A 182 -6.42 3.53 -26.33
CA TYR A 182 -6.80 4.01 -25.00
C TYR A 182 -6.73 5.53 -24.91
N THR A 183 -7.79 6.13 -24.36
CA THR A 183 -7.87 7.57 -24.11
C THR A 183 -7.83 7.87 -22.61
N ASN A 184 -7.17 8.96 -22.23
CA ASN A 184 -7.12 9.39 -20.83
C ASN A 184 -8.44 10.02 -20.41
N ILE A 185 -8.94 9.62 -19.24
CA ILE A 185 -10.07 10.26 -18.57
C ILE A 185 -9.70 10.60 -17.12
N LYS A 186 -10.52 11.45 -16.48
CA LYS A 186 -10.26 11.92 -15.12
C LYS A 186 -10.39 10.81 -14.07
N SER A 187 -11.37 9.92 -14.25
CA SER A 187 -11.65 8.84 -13.31
C SER A 187 -12.45 7.75 -14.02
N GLN A 188 -12.06 6.51 -13.78
CA GLN A 188 -12.73 5.30 -14.25
C GLN A 188 -13.12 4.45 -13.04
N ASP A 189 -14.37 4.00 -12.99
CA ASP A 189 -14.88 3.31 -11.80
C ASP A 189 -14.30 1.92 -11.59
N PHE A 190 -14.05 1.19 -12.68
CA PHE A 190 -13.69 -0.23 -12.69
C PHE A 190 -12.72 -0.52 -13.83
N PHE A 191 -11.80 -1.45 -13.58
CA PHE A 191 -10.81 -1.90 -14.54
C PHE A 191 -11.46 -2.56 -15.76
N SER A 192 -12.46 -3.43 -15.54
CA SER A 192 -13.22 -4.07 -16.63
C SER A 192 -13.84 -3.05 -17.59
N VAL A 193 -14.47 -2.00 -17.04
CA VAL A 193 -15.08 -0.93 -17.85
C VAL A 193 -14.01 -0.15 -18.62
N GLY A 194 -12.86 0.13 -17.99
CA GLY A 194 -11.74 0.79 -18.66
C GLY A 194 -11.18 0.00 -19.83
N LEU A 195 -11.06 -1.32 -19.69
CA LEU A 195 -10.61 -2.23 -20.75
C LEU A 195 -11.59 -2.26 -21.93
N ILE A 196 -12.89 -2.43 -21.66
CA ILE A 196 -13.93 -2.53 -22.70
C ILE A 196 -14.08 -1.21 -23.44
N THR A 197 -14.16 -0.09 -22.70
CA THR A 197 -14.39 1.24 -23.28
C THR A 197 -13.12 1.89 -23.83
N LYS A 198 -11.94 1.29 -23.58
CA LYS A 198 -10.63 1.87 -23.91
C LYS A 198 -10.45 3.26 -23.31
N LYS A 199 -10.99 3.47 -22.10
CA LYS A 199 -10.78 4.69 -21.32
C LYS A 199 -9.94 4.33 -20.11
N LYS A 200 -8.91 5.11 -19.84
CA LYS A 200 -8.02 4.87 -18.70
C LYS A 200 -7.83 6.11 -17.86
N ASP A 201 -7.81 5.89 -16.56
CA ASP A 201 -7.23 6.79 -15.58
C ASP A 201 -5.91 6.20 -15.06
N CYS A 202 -5.47 6.65 -13.88
CA CYS A 202 -4.23 6.23 -13.26
C CYS A 202 -4.25 4.75 -12.81
N ASP A 203 -5.39 4.26 -12.37
CA ASP A 203 -5.59 2.89 -11.92
C ASP A 203 -5.53 1.93 -13.12
N VAL A 204 -6.37 2.16 -14.13
CA VAL A 204 -6.42 1.31 -15.35
C VAL A 204 -5.07 1.32 -16.06
N GLY A 205 -4.46 2.49 -16.20
CA GLY A 205 -3.14 2.64 -16.80
C GLY A 205 -2.10 1.79 -16.07
N SER A 206 -1.98 1.94 -14.76
CA SER A 206 -1.02 1.20 -13.95
C SER A 206 -1.22 -0.33 -14.04
N MET A 207 -2.47 -0.80 -14.08
CA MET A 207 -2.73 -2.26 -14.15
C MET A 207 -2.38 -2.88 -15.49
N LEU A 208 -2.50 -2.13 -16.59
CA LEU A 208 -2.00 -2.57 -17.89
C LEU A 208 -0.47 -2.76 -17.84
N PHE A 209 0.26 -1.80 -17.25
CA PHE A 209 1.70 -1.90 -17.09
C PHE A 209 2.12 -3.10 -16.22
N VAL A 210 1.54 -3.23 -15.02
CA VAL A 210 1.89 -4.32 -14.09
C VAL A 210 1.52 -5.68 -14.66
N SER A 211 0.37 -5.82 -15.32
CA SER A 211 -0.05 -7.09 -15.93
C SER A 211 0.90 -7.55 -17.03
N ALA A 212 1.31 -6.64 -17.92
CA ALA A 212 2.31 -6.95 -18.94
C ALA A 212 3.66 -7.31 -18.30
N ALA A 213 4.07 -6.58 -17.26
CA ALA A 213 5.32 -6.80 -16.56
C ALA A 213 5.40 -8.19 -15.92
N GLN A 214 4.33 -8.67 -15.28
CA GLN A 214 4.29 -9.99 -14.65
C GLN A 214 4.44 -11.14 -15.67
N VAL A 215 3.90 -10.98 -16.88
CA VAL A 215 4.03 -11.99 -17.95
C VAL A 215 5.44 -12.02 -18.52
N TYR A 216 6.04 -10.85 -18.74
CA TYR A 216 7.35 -10.75 -19.38
C TYR A 216 8.54 -10.71 -18.41
N GLY A 217 8.28 -10.71 -17.10
CA GLY A 217 9.32 -10.68 -16.05
C GLY A 217 10.00 -9.31 -15.94
N PHE A 218 9.27 -8.22 -16.19
CA PHE A 218 9.80 -6.88 -15.96
C PHE A 218 9.60 -6.46 -14.51
N PRO A 219 10.57 -5.75 -13.90
CA PRO A 219 10.45 -5.27 -12.54
C PRO A 219 9.59 -3.99 -12.50
N ILE A 220 8.39 -4.01 -13.06
CA ILE A 220 7.47 -2.87 -13.02
C ILE A 220 6.47 -3.11 -11.90
N LEU A 221 6.48 -2.24 -10.90
CA LEU A 221 5.64 -2.36 -9.71
C LEU A 221 4.72 -1.14 -9.60
N ALA A 222 3.54 -1.31 -9.04
CA ALA A 222 2.65 -0.19 -8.73
C ALA A 222 3.17 0.59 -7.51
N VAL A 223 2.93 1.89 -7.51
CA VAL A 223 3.23 2.80 -6.41
C VAL A 223 2.02 3.66 -6.15
N MET A 224 1.62 3.73 -4.87
CA MET A 224 0.50 4.55 -4.43
C MET A 224 1.00 5.83 -3.76
N MET A 225 0.30 6.93 -4.07
CA MET A 225 0.28 8.16 -3.27
C MET A 225 -1.19 8.51 -2.96
N PRO A 226 -1.48 9.47 -2.07
CA PRO A 226 -2.87 9.84 -1.75
C PRO A 226 -3.69 10.15 -3.01
N GLY A 227 -4.70 9.32 -3.28
CA GLY A 227 -5.63 9.46 -4.40
C GLY A 227 -5.04 9.26 -5.79
N HIS A 228 -3.86 8.64 -5.93
CA HIS A 228 -3.24 8.43 -7.24
C HIS A 228 -2.34 7.18 -7.27
N LEU A 229 -2.31 6.50 -8.42
CA LEU A 229 -1.51 5.31 -8.67
C LEU A 229 -0.63 5.49 -9.91
N PHE A 230 0.63 5.09 -9.82
CA PHE A 230 1.57 5.10 -10.94
C PHE A 230 2.46 3.86 -10.88
N VAL A 231 3.41 3.72 -11.80
CA VAL A 231 4.34 2.57 -11.79
C VAL A 231 5.79 2.97 -11.63
N THR A 232 6.61 2.08 -11.12
CA THR A 232 8.05 2.26 -10.97
C THR A 232 8.82 1.13 -11.65
N TRP A 233 10.06 1.39 -12.04
CA TRP A 233 11.01 0.32 -12.36
C TRP A 233 11.85 -0.04 -11.13
N GLY A 234 11.63 -1.25 -10.61
CA GLY A 234 12.22 -1.72 -9.36
C GLY A 234 11.56 -1.09 -8.13
N ASP A 235 11.99 -1.52 -6.95
CA ASP A 235 11.50 -1.06 -5.64
C ASP A 235 12.18 0.23 -5.16
N THR A 236 13.25 0.67 -5.81
CA THR A 236 14.00 1.88 -5.42
C THR A 236 13.26 3.17 -5.76
N LEU A 237 12.30 3.12 -6.70
CA LEU A 237 11.58 4.29 -7.22
C LEU A 237 12.52 5.35 -7.83
N ASP A 238 13.62 4.90 -8.42
CA ASP A 238 14.52 5.77 -9.20
C ASP A 238 13.87 6.26 -10.50
N ILE A 239 12.88 5.51 -10.99
CA ILE A 239 12.11 5.82 -12.19
C ILE A 239 10.64 5.70 -11.82
N CYS A 240 9.98 6.83 -11.58
CA CYS A 240 8.54 6.89 -11.45
C CYS A 240 7.93 7.20 -12.82
N TRP A 241 7.01 6.34 -13.26
CA TRP A 241 6.34 6.45 -14.55
C TRP A 241 4.87 6.84 -14.37
N GLU A 242 4.52 8.06 -14.76
CA GLU A 242 3.14 8.50 -14.78
C GLU A 242 2.38 7.88 -15.96
N THR A 243 1.33 7.10 -15.66
CA THR A 243 0.60 6.32 -16.67
C THR A 243 -0.46 7.12 -17.42
N THR A 244 -0.77 8.34 -16.96
CA THR A 244 -1.80 9.22 -17.55
C THR A 244 -1.25 10.43 -18.31
N THR A 245 0.05 10.72 -18.26
CA THR A 245 0.63 11.88 -18.94
C THR A 245 1.24 11.54 -20.30
N SER A 246 1.61 12.59 -21.04
CA SER A 246 2.45 12.45 -22.22
C SER A 246 3.86 11.96 -21.86
N PHE A 247 4.53 11.35 -22.84
CA PHE A 247 5.86 10.76 -22.70
C PHE A 247 6.91 11.68 -22.04
N SER A 248 6.89 12.97 -22.39
CA SER A 248 7.86 13.96 -21.88
C SER A 248 7.74 14.21 -20.38
N LYS A 249 6.57 13.92 -19.79
CA LYS A 249 6.30 14.05 -18.35
C LYS A 249 6.18 12.69 -17.65
N ALA A 250 6.30 11.59 -18.39
CA ALA A 250 6.05 10.28 -17.83
C ALA A 250 7.16 9.84 -16.89
N MET A 251 8.44 10.11 -17.20
CA MET A 251 9.57 9.75 -16.32
C MET A 251 9.91 10.88 -15.36
N GLU A 252 9.60 10.68 -14.09
CA GLU A 252 9.83 11.66 -13.02
C GLU A 252 10.62 11.03 -11.86
N THR A 253 11.29 11.87 -11.08
CA THR A 253 11.80 11.46 -9.75
C THR A 253 10.65 11.45 -8.75
N LYS A 254 10.84 10.81 -7.58
CA LYS A 254 9.84 10.84 -6.49
C LYS A 254 9.43 12.25 -6.12
N GLU A 255 10.39 13.16 -5.99
CA GLU A 255 10.16 14.55 -5.62
C GLU A 255 9.43 15.31 -6.72
N SER A 256 9.74 15.02 -7.98
CA SER A 256 9.01 15.59 -9.13
C SER A 256 7.56 15.14 -9.10
N GLN A 257 7.32 13.84 -8.91
CA GLN A 257 5.95 13.32 -8.83
C GLN A 257 5.15 14.00 -7.74
N LEU A 258 5.71 14.10 -6.53
CA LEU A 258 5.04 14.78 -5.43
C LEU A 258 4.73 16.24 -5.76
N ARG A 259 5.65 16.97 -6.42
CA ARG A 259 5.38 18.35 -6.86
C ARG A 259 4.27 18.42 -7.92
N SER A 260 4.26 17.52 -8.90
CA SER A 260 3.25 17.46 -9.97
C SER A 260 1.84 17.29 -9.40
N TYR A 261 1.69 16.55 -8.31
CA TYR A 261 0.42 16.32 -7.61
C TYR A 261 0.18 17.25 -6.40
N ARG A 262 1.03 18.27 -6.21
CA ARG A 262 0.97 19.22 -5.07
C ARG A 262 0.96 18.51 -3.71
N GLN A 263 1.67 17.40 -3.62
CA GLN A 263 1.81 16.58 -2.43
C GLN A 263 3.03 16.99 -1.60
N SER A 264 2.97 16.72 -0.30
CA SER A 264 4.06 17.03 0.63
C SER A 264 5.25 16.09 0.43
N THR A 265 6.48 16.63 0.40
CA THR A 265 7.72 15.83 0.37
C THR A 265 7.89 14.97 1.63
N LYS A 266 7.16 15.26 2.72
CA LYS A 266 7.12 14.37 3.89
C LYS A 266 6.58 12.98 3.53
N LEU A 267 5.88 12.80 2.39
CA LEU A 267 5.34 11.48 1.98
C LEU A 267 6.46 10.50 1.68
N LEU A 268 7.65 10.99 1.35
CA LEU A 268 8.84 10.16 1.15
C LEU A 268 9.31 9.46 2.43
N ARG A 269 8.85 9.92 3.60
CA ARG A 269 9.09 9.28 4.90
C ARG A 269 7.95 8.35 5.32
N SER A 270 6.85 8.33 4.55
CA SER A 270 5.73 7.46 4.84
C SER A 270 6.13 6.00 4.65
N LYS A 271 5.67 5.14 5.55
CA LYS A 271 5.76 3.68 5.38
C LYS A 271 4.62 3.13 4.51
N THR A 272 3.61 3.94 4.20
CA THR A 272 2.39 3.52 3.47
C THR A 272 2.33 4.04 2.04
N TYR A 273 2.93 5.20 1.78
CA TYR A 273 2.92 5.87 0.47
C TYR A 273 4.31 5.90 -0.13
N MET A 274 4.38 6.18 -1.44
CA MET A 274 5.65 6.39 -2.17
C MET A 274 6.64 5.24 -2.02
N ARG A 275 6.11 4.01 -2.08
CA ARG A 275 6.87 2.76 -2.16
C ARG A 275 6.19 1.80 -3.13
N ALA A 276 6.95 0.83 -3.63
CA ALA A 276 6.39 -0.24 -4.42
C ALA A 276 5.40 -1.06 -3.56
N LEU A 277 4.25 -1.39 -4.16
CA LEU A 277 3.25 -2.27 -3.55
C LEU A 277 3.58 -3.73 -3.87
N SER A 278 3.34 -4.61 -2.90
CA SER A 278 3.25 -6.04 -3.17
C SER A 278 1.99 -6.38 -3.97
N ASN A 279 1.89 -7.61 -4.49
CA ASN A 279 0.66 -8.06 -5.15
C ASN A 279 -0.54 -8.01 -4.20
N ASP A 280 -0.38 -8.48 -2.95
CA ASP A 280 -1.47 -8.48 -1.97
C ASP A 280 -1.91 -7.06 -1.61
N GLU A 281 -0.96 -6.12 -1.49
CA GLU A 281 -1.28 -4.71 -1.26
C GLU A 281 -1.98 -4.05 -2.45
N LEU A 282 -1.63 -4.45 -3.67
CA LEU A 282 -2.31 -3.97 -4.86
C LEU A 282 -3.73 -4.55 -4.98
N LEU A 283 -3.93 -5.83 -4.67
CA LEU A 283 -5.28 -6.40 -4.58
C LEU A 283 -6.08 -5.76 -3.44
N SER A 284 -5.45 -5.52 -2.30
CA SER A 284 -6.03 -4.79 -1.17
C SER A 284 -6.55 -3.42 -1.61
N TYR A 285 -5.73 -2.65 -2.32
CA TYR A 285 -6.11 -1.36 -2.90
C TYR A 285 -7.35 -1.50 -3.80
N TYR A 286 -7.41 -2.52 -4.65
CA TYR A 286 -8.56 -2.74 -5.52
C TYR A 286 -9.84 -3.16 -4.78
N HIS A 287 -9.75 -4.02 -3.77
CA HIS A 287 -10.88 -4.33 -2.91
C HIS A 287 -11.40 -3.05 -2.22
N ALA A 288 -10.51 -2.15 -1.77
CA ALA A 288 -10.90 -0.86 -1.19
C ALA A 288 -11.59 0.05 -2.22
N ASN A 289 -11.08 0.12 -3.45
CA ASN A 289 -11.70 0.94 -4.51
C ASN A 289 -13.12 0.44 -4.86
N VAL A 290 -13.30 -0.88 -4.99
CA VAL A 290 -14.62 -1.48 -5.20
C VAL A 290 -15.56 -1.14 -4.05
N ALA A 291 -15.15 -1.38 -2.80
CA ALA A 291 -15.91 -1.06 -1.61
C ALA A 291 -16.36 0.41 -1.60
N ASN A 292 -15.42 1.34 -1.83
CA ASN A 292 -15.67 2.77 -1.85
C ASN A 292 -16.66 3.18 -2.96
N LYS A 293 -16.63 2.49 -4.11
CA LYS A 293 -17.53 2.79 -5.22
C LYS A 293 -18.97 2.31 -4.98
N ILE A 294 -19.15 1.19 -4.29
CA ILE A 294 -20.47 0.57 -4.10
C ILE A 294 -21.14 0.93 -2.77
N ILE A 295 -20.40 1.44 -1.77
CA ILE A 295 -20.93 1.80 -0.44
C ILE A 295 -22.19 2.70 -0.49
N GLY A 296 -22.28 3.56 -1.50
CA GLY A 296 -23.38 4.50 -1.71
C GLY A 296 -24.64 3.90 -2.34
N LYS A 297 -24.54 2.71 -2.93
CA LYS A 297 -25.62 2.09 -3.69
C LYS A 297 -26.59 1.37 -2.76
N GLU A 298 -27.87 1.47 -3.07
CA GLU A 298 -28.93 0.80 -2.32
C GLU A 298 -28.70 -0.72 -2.30
N GLY A 299 -28.93 -1.35 -1.14
CA GLY A 299 -28.72 -2.80 -0.94
C GLY A 299 -27.26 -3.28 -0.92
N MET A 300 -26.28 -2.43 -1.25
CA MET A 300 -24.88 -2.86 -1.46
C MET A 300 -23.96 -2.66 -0.25
N LEU A 301 -24.45 -2.15 0.89
CA LEU A 301 -23.61 -1.87 2.05
C LEU A 301 -22.94 -3.13 2.62
N SER A 302 -23.66 -4.27 2.68
CA SER A 302 -23.09 -5.53 3.17
C SER A 302 -21.94 -6.01 2.28
N LEU A 303 -22.11 -5.93 0.96
CA LEU A 303 -21.06 -6.30 0.03
C LEU A 303 -19.85 -5.35 0.16
N ALA A 304 -20.08 -4.03 0.28
CA ALA A 304 -19.01 -3.06 0.55
C ALA A 304 -18.22 -3.41 1.83
N ASP A 305 -18.93 -3.82 2.89
CA ASP A 305 -18.36 -4.28 4.16
C ASP A 305 -17.42 -5.47 3.95
N GLU A 306 -17.86 -6.50 3.24
CA GLU A 306 -17.05 -7.67 2.89
C GLU A 306 -15.79 -7.30 2.09
N TYR A 307 -15.92 -6.45 1.06
CA TYR A 307 -14.76 -5.98 0.29
C TYR A 307 -13.76 -5.23 1.15
N SER A 308 -14.22 -4.36 2.05
CA SER A 308 -13.32 -3.60 2.93
C SER A 308 -12.62 -4.49 3.96
N LYS A 309 -13.27 -5.52 4.49
CA LYS A 309 -12.64 -6.54 5.34
C LYS A 309 -11.55 -7.27 4.56
N LYS A 310 -11.86 -7.73 3.34
CA LYS A 310 -10.87 -8.42 2.50
C LYS A 310 -9.69 -7.53 2.15
N SER A 311 -9.93 -6.25 1.92
CA SER A 311 -8.88 -5.26 1.72
C SER A 311 -7.92 -5.20 2.92
N LEU A 312 -8.44 -5.15 4.15
CA LEU A 312 -7.62 -5.12 5.36
C LEU A 312 -6.84 -6.42 5.61
N GLU A 313 -7.42 -7.57 5.27
CA GLU A 313 -6.72 -8.86 5.35
C GLU A 313 -5.47 -8.90 4.45
N LEU A 314 -5.61 -8.43 3.20
CA LEU A 314 -4.54 -8.46 2.21
C LEU A 314 -3.50 -7.34 2.42
N GLY A 315 -3.93 -6.20 2.95
CA GLY A 315 -3.09 -5.01 3.12
C GLY A 315 -3.27 -4.35 4.50
N PRO A 316 -2.87 -4.99 5.61
CA PRO A 316 -3.07 -4.45 6.96
C PRO A 316 -2.23 -3.19 7.26
N ASN A 317 -1.31 -2.83 6.36
CA ASN A 317 -0.50 -1.61 6.42
C ASN A 317 -0.88 -0.58 5.34
N MET A 318 -2.00 -0.80 4.63
CA MET A 318 -2.50 0.11 3.60
C MET A 318 -3.50 1.09 4.23
N ILE A 319 -3.06 2.33 4.45
CA ILE A 319 -3.92 3.37 5.04
C ILE A 319 -5.20 3.60 4.23
N GLN A 320 -5.14 3.52 2.90
CA GLN A 320 -6.31 3.66 2.01
C GLN A 320 -7.42 2.66 2.37
N SER A 321 -7.06 1.42 2.72
CA SER A 321 -7.99 0.37 3.11
C SER A 321 -8.72 0.73 4.41
N TYR A 322 -8.01 1.33 5.37
CA TYR A 322 -8.63 1.85 6.59
C TYR A 322 -9.53 3.07 6.31
N MET A 323 -9.14 3.97 5.40
CA MET A 323 -9.99 5.12 5.04
C MET A 323 -11.33 4.67 4.46
N VAL A 324 -11.33 3.66 3.59
CA VAL A 324 -12.57 3.10 3.04
C VAL A 324 -13.37 2.36 4.12
N ARG A 325 -12.69 1.57 4.98
CA ARG A 325 -13.34 0.91 6.12
C ARG A 325 -14.04 1.91 7.04
N LEU A 326 -13.43 3.05 7.33
CA LEU A 326 -14.03 4.12 8.14
C LEU A 326 -15.34 4.62 7.51
N ASN A 327 -15.37 4.86 6.20
CA ASN A 327 -16.59 5.28 5.51
C ASN A 327 -17.73 4.26 5.66
N ILE A 328 -17.41 2.97 5.58
CA ILE A 328 -18.36 1.86 5.76
C ILE A 328 -18.83 1.79 7.21
N MET A 329 -17.90 1.80 8.15
CA MET A 329 -18.20 1.72 9.57
C MET A 329 -19.03 2.90 10.06
N HIS A 330 -18.86 4.10 9.50
CA HIS A 330 -19.75 5.23 9.76
C HIS A 330 -21.19 4.95 9.33
N ARG A 331 -21.41 4.26 8.21
CA ARG A 331 -22.77 3.90 7.79
C ARG A 331 -23.39 2.83 8.68
N HIS A 332 -22.61 1.85 9.12
CA HIS A 332 -23.07 0.87 10.10
C HIS A 332 -23.37 1.53 11.44
N TYR A 333 -22.44 2.34 11.96
CA TYR A 333 -22.60 3.10 13.19
C TYR A 333 -23.84 4.01 13.17
N LYS A 334 -24.16 4.60 12.01
CA LYS A 334 -25.39 5.39 11.85
C LYS A 334 -26.67 4.58 12.02
N LYS A 335 -26.67 3.31 11.61
CA LYS A 335 -27.82 2.41 11.73
C LYS A 335 -27.88 1.73 13.10
N ASP A 336 -26.72 1.43 13.66
CA ASP A 336 -26.58 0.68 14.90
C ASP A 336 -25.32 1.10 15.64
N ILE A 337 -25.54 1.68 16.83
CA ILE A 337 -24.50 2.12 17.75
C ILE A 337 -23.50 1.02 18.13
N ALA A 338 -23.92 -0.26 18.10
CA ALA A 338 -23.08 -1.39 18.49
C ALA A 338 -21.77 -1.47 17.67
N HIS A 339 -21.70 -0.82 16.51
CA HIS A 339 -20.50 -0.76 15.66
C HIS A 339 -19.46 0.28 16.11
N ARG A 340 -19.74 1.09 17.14
CA ARG A 340 -18.84 2.14 17.64
C ARG A 340 -17.46 1.62 18.09
N PRO A 341 -17.34 0.53 18.88
CA PRO A 341 -16.03 0.05 19.33
C PRO A 341 -15.12 -0.35 18.16
N GLU A 342 -15.70 -0.98 17.13
CA GLU A 342 -14.97 -1.32 15.91
C GLU A 342 -14.55 -0.06 15.15
N LEU A 343 -15.45 0.93 14.98
CA LEU A 343 -15.12 2.20 14.33
C LEU A 343 -13.95 2.93 15.02
N ILE A 344 -13.93 2.97 16.35
CA ILE A 344 -12.82 3.53 17.13
C ILE A 344 -11.52 2.76 16.87
N THR A 345 -11.58 1.43 16.83
CA THR A 345 -10.43 0.57 16.55
C THR A 345 -9.84 0.86 15.16
N VAL A 346 -10.70 0.99 14.14
CA VAL A 346 -10.29 1.33 12.77
C VAL A 346 -9.65 2.72 12.73
N TYR A 347 -10.19 3.71 13.44
CA TYR A 347 -9.60 5.06 13.53
C TYR A 347 -8.21 5.05 14.16
N LYS A 348 -8.07 4.39 15.31
CA LYS A 348 -6.78 4.28 16.01
C LYS A 348 -5.75 3.63 15.10
N LYS A 349 -6.12 2.56 14.40
CA LYS A 349 -5.22 1.89 13.45
C LYS A 349 -4.84 2.79 12.26
N ALA A 350 -5.78 3.52 11.67
CA ALA A 350 -5.50 4.47 10.60
C ALA A 350 -4.50 5.56 11.05
N LEU A 351 -4.70 6.13 12.25
CA LEU A 351 -3.79 7.11 12.85
C LEU A 351 -2.39 6.54 13.10
N THR A 352 -2.28 5.27 13.52
CA THR A 352 -0.96 4.62 13.68
C THR A 352 -0.22 4.40 12.36
N LEU A 353 -0.91 4.41 11.23
CA LEU A 353 -0.31 4.30 9.89
C LEU A 353 0.05 5.68 9.32
N ASP A 354 -0.64 6.73 9.74
CA ASP A 354 -0.33 8.12 9.39
C ASP A 354 0.68 8.79 10.34
N GLN A 355 1.74 8.07 10.72
CA GLN A 355 2.69 8.52 11.76
C GLN A 355 3.39 9.85 11.45
N ALA A 356 3.35 10.31 10.21
CA ALA A 356 3.99 11.56 9.81
C ALA A 356 2.98 12.70 9.53
N ALA A 357 1.68 12.51 9.82
CA ALA A 357 0.60 13.48 9.59
C ALA A 357 0.72 14.15 8.22
N VAL A 358 1.08 13.35 7.22
CA VAL A 358 1.58 13.88 5.96
C VAL A 358 0.44 14.15 5.01
N ASP A 359 -0.53 13.25 5.01
CA ASP A 359 -1.64 13.31 4.09
C ASP A 359 -2.64 14.37 4.58
N PRO A 360 -2.94 15.42 3.79
CA PRO A 360 -4.00 16.35 4.13
C PRO A 360 -5.36 15.66 4.35
N GLN A 361 -5.62 14.52 3.70
CA GLN A 361 -6.86 13.75 3.83
C GLN A 361 -7.00 13.08 5.20
N THR A 362 -5.89 12.79 5.88
CA THR A 362 -5.90 12.15 7.20
C THR A 362 -5.98 13.15 8.35
N ARG A 363 -5.85 14.46 8.09
CA ARG A 363 -6.02 15.52 9.10
C ARG A 363 -7.37 15.45 9.80
N GLY A 364 -8.41 15.04 9.07
CA GLY A 364 -9.75 14.83 9.61
C GLY A 364 -9.89 13.61 10.51
N LEU A 365 -8.92 12.68 10.55
CA LEU A 365 -9.02 11.46 11.36
C LEU A 365 -9.06 11.76 12.85
N HIS A 366 -8.20 12.64 13.32
CA HIS A 366 -8.18 13.06 14.72
C HIS A 366 -9.50 13.75 15.13
N HIS A 367 -9.98 14.67 14.30
CA HIS A 367 -11.24 15.37 14.53
C HIS A 367 -12.43 14.40 14.56
N ASN A 368 -12.53 13.52 13.56
CA ASN A 368 -13.63 12.57 13.47
C ASN A 368 -13.59 11.51 14.59
N LEU A 369 -12.40 11.05 15.00
CA LEU A 369 -12.26 10.16 16.14
C LEU A 369 -12.75 10.85 17.43
N ALA A 370 -12.41 12.12 17.65
CA ALA A 370 -12.90 12.88 18.80
C ALA A 370 -14.43 13.00 18.81
N ILE A 371 -15.07 13.21 17.66
CA ILE A 371 -16.54 13.20 17.52
C ILE A 371 -17.12 11.83 17.90
N VAL A 372 -16.53 10.74 17.42
CA VAL A 372 -16.98 9.37 17.73
C VAL A 372 -16.79 9.03 19.22
N LEU A 373 -15.69 9.48 19.82
CA LEU A 373 -15.39 9.30 21.25
C LEU A 373 -16.39 10.03 22.14
N THR A 374 -16.77 11.26 21.79
CA THR A 374 -17.67 12.09 22.62
C THR A 374 -19.15 11.72 22.47
N TYR A 375 -19.49 10.85 21.52
CA TYR A 375 -20.85 10.40 21.27
C TYR A 375 -21.84 11.55 20.99
N ARG A 376 -21.35 12.69 20.48
CA ARG A 376 -22.15 13.92 20.37
C ARG A 376 -23.38 13.78 19.44
N ILE A 377 -23.38 12.80 18.55
CA ILE A 377 -24.49 12.52 17.65
C ILE A 377 -25.07 11.16 18.02
N SER A 378 -26.29 11.14 18.56
CA SER A 378 -27.09 9.92 18.67
C SER A 378 -27.63 9.57 17.30
N TRP A 379 -26.88 8.77 16.53
CA TRP A 379 -27.18 8.57 15.10
C TRP A 379 -28.45 7.76 14.84
N GLY A 380 -28.88 6.90 15.77
CA GLY A 380 -30.15 6.16 15.66
C GLY A 380 -31.37 7.09 15.54
N ASN A 381 -31.27 8.35 16.01
CA ASN A 381 -32.30 9.37 15.89
C ASN A 381 -31.80 10.71 15.30
N ALA A 382 -30.54 10.79 14.86
CA ALA A 382 -29.83 12.02 14.47
C ALA A 382 -30.05 13.24 15.38
N LYS A 383 -30.41 13.04 16.65
CA LYS A 383 -30.58 14.12 17.62
C LYS A 383 -29.23 14.45 18.24
N LYS A 384 -28.86 15.73 18.19
CA LYS A 384 -27.75 16.25 18.98
C LYS A 384 -28.10 16.01 20.44
N ILE A 385 -27.18 15.40 21.18
CA ILE A 385 -27.26 15.30 22.62
C ILE A 385 -27.05 16.71 23.19
N ASP A 386 -27.85 17.11 24.16
CA ASP A 386 -27.66 18.42 24.80
C ASP A 386 -26.44 18.42 25.72
N PHE A 387 -26.02 19.61 26.15
CA PHE A 387 -24.79 19.75 26.94
C PHE A 387 -24.84 19.04 28.28
N GLU A 388 -25.98 19.10 28.97
CA GLU A 388 -26.11 18.56 30.32
C GLU A 388 -26.09 17.04 30.30
N GLU A 389 -26.68 16.44 29.26
CA GLU A 389 -26.55 15.00 29.02
C GLU A 389 -25.08 14.64 28.67
N MET A 390 -24.39 15.42 27.85
CA MET A 390 -22.94 15.20 27.58
C MET A 390 -22.11 15.32 28.86
N LYS A 391 -22.40 16.29 29.72
CA LYS A 391 -21.73 16.51 31.01
C LYS A 391 -21.95 15.35 31.96
N THR A 392 -23.19 14.87 32.06
CA THR A 392 -23.54 13.68 32.85
C THR A 392 -22.78 12.46 32.35
N ARG A 393 -22.73 12.26 31.02
CA ARG A 393 -21.97 11.15 30.41
C ARG A 393 -20.49 11.25 30.71
N ALA A 394 -19.86 12.41 30.55
CA ALA A 394 -18.43 12.57 30.79
C ALA A 394 -18.00 12.40 32.25
N GLN A 395 -18.95 12.39 33.20
CA GLN A 395 -18.69 12.05 34.60
C GLN A 395 -18.77 10.55 34.87
N ALA A 396 -19.41 9.77 33.98
CA ALA A 396 -19.51 8.32 34.09
C ALA A 396 -18.26 7.64 33.48
N GLU A 397 -17.78 6.58 34.13
CA GLU A 397 -16.78 5.70 33.52
C GLU A 397 -17.45 4.73 32.52
N PRO A 398 -16.84 4.44 31.36
CA PRO A 398 -15.51 4.83 30.88
C PRO A 398 -15.47 6.15 30.07
N MET A 399 -16.59 6.86 29.96
CA MET A 399 -16.73 8.02 29.05
C MET A 399 -15.79 9.17 29.43
N LYS A 400 -15.46 9.34 30.70
CA LYS A 400 -14.49 10.36 31.15
C LYS A 400 -13.14 10.21 30.45
N GLU A 401 -12.63 9.00 30.32
CA GLU A 401 -11.38 8.70 29.62
C GLU A 401 -11.50 9.01 28.12
N GLU A 402 -12.61 8.64 27.50
CA GLU A 402 -12.88 8.89 26.08
C GLU A 402 -12.97 10.39 25.76
N PHE A 403 -13.59 11.21 26.61
CA PHE A 403 -13.61 12.67 26.44
C PHE A 403 -12.20 13.28 26.60
N SER A 404 -11.41 12.77 27.54
CA SER A 404 -10.01 13.18 27.70
C SER A 404 -9.16 12.82 26.47
N GLU A 405 -9.36 11.61 25.92
CA GLU A 405 -8.74 11.16 24.66
C GLU A 405 -9.20 12.02 23.47
N ALA A 406 -10.49 12.32 23.38
CA ALA A 406 -11.06 13.19 22.35
C ALA A 406 -10.40 14.57 22.34
N ARG A 407 -10.21 15.18 23.53
CA ARG A 407 -9.51 16.47 23.66
C ARG A 407 -8.08 16.41 23.10
N LYS A 408 -7.33 15.33 23.39
CA LYS A 408 -5.97 15.14 22.87
C LYS A 408 -5.97 15.07 21.35
N HIS A 409 -6.92 14.34 20.76
CA HIS A 409 -7.04 14.25 19.30
C HIS A 409 -7.46 15.58 18.67
N MET A 410 -8.40 16.31 19.26
CA MET A 410 -8.76 17.65 18.76
C MET A 410 -7.56 18.60 18.76
N ALA A 411 -6.72 18.55 19.79
CA ALA A 411 -5.51 19.36 19.86
C ALA A 411 -4.47 18.95 18.79
N ALA A 412 -4.45 17.67 18.41
CA ALA A 412 -3.59 17.14 17.34
C ALA A 412 -4.12 17.41 15.93
N SER A 413 -5.43 17.68 15.77
CA SER A 413 -5.99 18.11 14.49
C SER A 413 -5.42 19.49 14.15
N SER A 414 -4.69 19.63 13.05
CA SER A 414 -4.07 20.90 12.67
C SER A 414 -4.08 21.06 11.14
N PRO A 415 -4.53 22.21 10.61
CA PRO A 415 -5.17 23.31 11.33
C PRO A 415 -6.56 22.91 11.86
N ILE A 416 -6.96 23.45 13.01
CA ILE A 416 -8.32 23.34 13.53
C ILE A 416 -9.17 24.38 12.82
N ASP A 417 -10.17 23.95 12.06
CA ASP A 417 -11.16 24.83 11.44
C ASP A 417 -12.21 25.32 12.46
N LYS A 418 -13.19 26.08 12.00
CA LYS A 418 -14.23 26.63 12.89
C LYS A 418 -14.98 25.52 13.62
N ASP A 419 -15.36 24.45 12.93
CA ASP A 419 -16.12 23.35 13.50
C ASP A 419 -15.26 22.60 14.53
N GLY A 420 -13.98 22.41 14.24
CA GLY A 420 -13.03 21.85 15.18
C GLY A 420 -12.87 22.68 16.46
N TRP A 421 -12.87 24.01 16.36
CA TRP A 421 -12.82 24.87 17.56
C TRP A 421 -14.13 24.82 18.35
N GLN A 422 -15.27 24.67 17.70
CA GLN A 422 -16.55 24.45 18.38
C GLN A 422 -16.55 23.12 19.15
N GLU A 423 -16.06 22.04 18.54
CA GLU A 423 -15.92 20.75 19.23
C GLU A 423 -14.95 20.84 20.42
N MET A 424 -13.80 21.51 20.23
CA MET A 424 -12.83 21.72 21.30
C MET A 424 -13.43 22.49 22.48
N PHE A 425 -14.24 23.53 22.20
CA PHE A 425 -14.96 24.28 23.23
C PHE A 425 -15.89 23.37 24.04
N ILE A 426 -16.69 22.56 23.34
CA ILE A 426 -17.67 21.67 23.98
C ILE A 426 -16.99 20.60 24.82
N ILE A 427 -15.98 19.92 24.27
CA ILE A 427 -15.21 18.90 24.99
C ILE A 427 -14.55 19.50 26.24
N SER A 428 -13.93 20.67 26.11
CA SER A 428 -13.28 21.35 27.23
C SER A 428 -14.30 21.77 28.30
N GLY A 429 -15.45 22.32 27.90
CA GLY A 429 -16.53 22.70 28.81
C GLY A 429 -17.10 21.50 29.56
N VAL A 430 -17.36 20.39 28.88
CA VAL A 430 -17.84 19.13 29.49
C VAL A 430 -16.83 18.58 30.50
N LEU A 431 -15.54 18.68 30.22
CA LEU A 431 -14.46 18.26 31.12
C LEU A 431 -14.15 19.24 32.26
N GLY A 432 -14.79 20.42 32.30
CA GLY A 432 -14.48 21.49 33.27
C GLY A 432 -13.14 22.21 33.01
N ASP A 433 -12.54 22.06 31.83
CA ASP A 433 -11.31 22.72 31.41
C ASP A 433 -11.60 24.16 30.92
N THR A 434 -11.67 25.09 31.87
CA THR A 434 -12.01 26.49 31.60
C THR A 434 -10.99 27.19 30.70
N ASP A 435 -9.70 26.88 30.82
CA ASP A 435 -8.65 27.47 29.99
C ASP A 435 -8.68 26.94 28.56
N GLY A 436 -8.94 25.64 28.37
CA GLY A 436 -9.20 25.03 27.07
C GLY A 436 -10.40 25.67 26.36
N ALA A 437 -11.51 25.83 27.08
CA ALA A 437 -12.73 26.47 26.56
C ALA A 437 -12.48 27.94 26.17
N ARG A 438 -11.82 28.73 27.03
CA ARG A 438 -11.45 30.13 26.73
C ARG A 438 -10.52 30.24 25.53
N ARG A 439 -9.57 29.31 25.37
CA ARG A 439 -8.70 29.23 24.20
C ARG A 439 -9.51 29.00 22.93
N ALA A 440 -10.42 28.04 22.93
CA ALA A 440 -11.29 27.77 21.79
C ALA A 440 -12.16 28.98 21.41
N ILE A 441 -12.77 29.66 22.40
CA ILE A 441 -13.56 30.89 22.17
C ILE A 441 -12.75 31.98 21.46
N ARG A 442 -11.48 32.17 21.84
CA ARG A 442 -10.61 33.18 21.20
C ARG A 442 -10.44 32.93 19.70
N HIS A 443 -10.46 31.67 19.26
CA HIS A 443 -10.39 31.29 17.85
C HIS A 443 -11.74 31.33 17.13
N LEU A 444 -12.85 31.39 17.87
CA LEU A 444 -14.21 31.56 17.35
C LEU A 444 -14.64 33.04 17.24
N ARG A 445 -13.76 34.01 17.50
CA ARG A 445 -14.09 35.45 17.43
C ARG A 445 -14.62 35.83 16.04
N GLY A 446 -15.79 36.46 16.01
CA GLY A 446 -16.55 36.78 14.79
C GLY A 446 -17.79 35.89 14.57
N VAL A 447 -17.98 34.84 15.38
CA VAL A 447 -19.20 34.05 15.41
C VAL A 447 -20.17 34.66 16.43
N THR A 448 -21.42 34.90 16.04
CA THR A 448 -22.46 35.40 16.92
C THR A 448 -22.65 34.42 18.09
N MET A 449 -22.23 34.82 19.29
CA MET A 449 -22.30 34.02 20.53
C MET A 449 -23.73 33.65 20.96
N GLY A 450 -24.76 34.06 20.20
CA GLY A 450 -26.17 33.76 20.49
C GLY A 450 -26.46 32.26 20.65
N GLU A 451 -25.70 31.40 19.94
CA GLU A 451 -25.81 29.94 20.07
C GLU A 451 -25.04 29.37 21.29
N PHE A 452 -24.11 30.15 21.87
CA PHE A 452 -23.24 29.75 22.99
C PHE A 452 -23.57 30.44 24.32
N LYS A 453 -24.63 31.27 24.38
CA LYS A 453 -25.05 31.95 25.62
C LYS A 453 -25.43 31.02 26.77
N PHE A 454 -25.69 29.74 26.51
CA PHE A 454 -26.02 28.74 27.52
C PHE A 454 -24.79 28.03 28.16
N TRP A 455 -23.55 28.35 27.77
CA TRP A 455 -22.42 27.41 27.93
C TRP A 455 -21.23 27.93 28.76
N VAL A 456 -21.29 29.17 29.26
CA VAL A 456 -20.25 29.73 30.15
C VAL A 456 -20.97 30.40 31.33
N PRO A 457 -20.74 29.96 32.58
CA PRO A 457 -21.20 30.71 33.76
C PRO A 457 -20.62 32.13 33.70
N ALA A 458 -21.46 33.13 33.96
CA ALA A 458 -21.09 34.55 33.92
C ALA A 458 -19.86 34.88 34.77
#